data_AF-A0A4D6MK36-F1
#
_entry.id   AF-A0A4D6MK36-F1
#
_cell.length_a   1.000
_cell.length_b   1.000
_cell.length_c   1.000
_cell.angle_alpha   90.00
_cell.angle_beta   90.00
_cell.angle_gamma   90.00
#
_symmetry.space_group_name_H-M   'P 1'
#
loop_
_entity.id
_entity.type
_entity.pdbx_description
1 polymer ?
#
loop_
_entity_poly.entity_id
_entity_poly.type
_entity_poly.pdbx_seq_one_letter_code
_entity_poly.pdbx_strand_id
1 'polypeptide(L)'
;MGKREFALMVTVGAVLVVVNLQGASAQCGGNLSAIFEQCQEFYRPDGPTEPSPECCAELREQNIDQQCACDYIASRPPGIGPRNGIELNRTVFVSRACGIDVPAGLQCGDFTVPPYPAPSSAPLPEE
;
A
#
# COMPACT_ATOMS: atom_id res chain seq x y z
N MET A 1 9.10 -38.39 -15.76
CA MET A 1 8.73 -37.20 -14.97
C MET A 1 7.29 -36.87 -15.30
N GLY A 2 6.37 -37.33 -14.47
CA GLY A 2 4.95 -37.42 -14.81
C GLY A 2 4.26 -36.06 -14.78
N LYS A 3 3.24 -35.86 -15.62
CA LYS A 3 2.36 -34.66 -15.57
C LYS A 3 1.84 -34.35 -14.16
N ARG A 4 1.69 -35.39 -13.31
CA ARG A 4 1.29 -35.29 -11.90
C ARG A 4 2.38 -34.70 -11.01
N GLU A 5 3.66 -34.96 -11.30
CA GLU A 5 4.80 -34.43 -10.55
C GLU A 5 5.04 -32.96 -10.87
N PHE A 6 4.89 -32.57 -12.14
CA PHE A 6 4.87 -31.17 -12.55
C PHE A 6 3.68 -30.42 -11.92
N ALA A 7 2.48 -31.02 -11.94
CA ALA A 7 1.31 -30.43 -11.29
C ALA A 7 1.53 -30.24 -9.77
N LEU A 8 2.15 -31.21 -9.09
CA LEU A 8 2.48 -31.12 -7.66
C LEU A 8 3.56 -30.08 -7.35
N MET A 9 4.61 -29.96 -8.17
CA MET A 9 5.61 -28.91 -7.99
C MET A 9 5.04 -27.52 -8.22
N VAL A 10 4.19 -27.36 -9.24
CA VAL A 10 3.54 -26.06 -9.54
C VAL A 10 2.56 -25.67 -8.43
N THR A 11 1.78 -26.60 -7.89
CA THR A 11 0.86 -26.30 -6.77
C THR A 11 1.61 -25.99 -5.49
N VAL A 12 2.63 -26.78 -5.12
CA VAL A 12 3.44 -26.52 -3.92
C VAL A 12 4.20 -25.19 -4.04
N GLY A 13 4.77 -24.90 -5.21
CA GLY A 13 5.46 -23.64 -5.48
C GLY A 13 4.52 -22.43 -5.40
N ALA A 14 3.32 -22.52 -6.01
CA ALA A 14 2.33 -21.44 -5.95
C ALA A 14 1.83 -21.19 -4.52
N VAL A 15 1.55 -22.25 -3.75
CA VAL A 15 1.10 -22.13 -2.35
C VAL A 15 2.19 -21.48 -1.49
N LEU A 16 3.45 -21.88 -1.63
CA LEU A 16 4.56 -21.27 -0.90
C LEU A 16 4.69 -19.76 -1.22
N VAL A 17 4.56 -19.36 -2.48
CA VAL A 17 4.65 -17.94 -2.87
C VAL A 17 3.50 -17.12 -2.27
N VAL A 18 2.27 -17.62 -2.30
CA VAL A 18 1.09 -16.91 -1.76
C VAL A 18 1.18 -16.75 -0.25
N VAL A 19 1.61 -17.80 0.49
CA VAL A 19 1.75 -17.75 1.96
C VAL A 19 2.82 -16.74 2.39
N ASN A 20 3.95 -16.65 1.67
CA ASN A 20 5.02 -15.70 2.00
C ASN A 20 4.62 -14.24 1.76
N LEU A 21 3.83 -13.96 0.71
CA LEU A 21 3.33 -12.60 0.45
C LEU A 21 2.30 -12.15 1.50
N GLN A 22 1.38 -13.02 1.89
CA GLN A 22 0.37 -12.71 2.91
C GLN A 22 0.98 -12.56 4.32
N GLY A 23 2.07 -13.27 4.61
CA GLY A 23 2.79 -13.13 5.87
C GLY A 23 3.46 -11.75 6.03
N ALA A 24 3.97 -11.18 4.94
CA ALA A 24 4.71 -9.93 4.96
C ALA A 24 3.85 -8.68 5.22
N SER A 25 2.57 -8.70 4.85
CA SER A 25 1.60 -7.64 5.16
C SER A 25 0.97 -7.83 6.54
N ALA A 26 0.69 -9.06 6.95
CA ALA A 26 0.05 -9.38 8.22
C ALA A 26 0.92 -9.00 9.44
N GLN A 27 2.23 -9.04 9.29
CA GLN A 27 3.20 -8.64 10.32
C GLN A 27 3.18 -7.13 10.63
N CYS A 28 2.57 -6.29 9.78
CA CYS A 28 2.38 -4.87 10.07
C CYS A 28 1.21 -4.58 11.01
N GLY A 29 0.48 -5.61 11.45
CA GLY A 29 -0.76 -5.42 12.19
C GLY A 29 -1.91 -4.96 11.30
N GLY A 30 -3.12 -5.04 11.84
CA GLY A 30 -4.34 -4.78 11.08
C GLY A 30 -4.51 -5.69 9.87
N ASN A 31 -5.38 -5.26 8.95
CA ASN A 31 -5.70 -5.96 7.71
C ASN A 31 -5.42 -5.05 6.51
N LEU A 32 -4.18 -5.06 6.03
CA LEU A 32 -3.78 -4.29 4.84
C LEU A 32 -4.58 -4.68 3.59
N SER A 33 -5.06 -5.94 3.50
CA SER A 33 -5.90 -6.38 2.40
C SER A 33 -7.29 -5.74 2.45
N ALA A 34 -7.92 -5.66 3.63
CA ALA A 34 -9.21 -4.98 3.79
C ALA A 34 -9.11 -3.49 3.49
N ILE A 35 -8.05 -2.82 3.95
CA ILE A 35 -7.80 -1.42 3.57
C ILE A 35 -7.63 -1.30 2.07
N PHE A 36 -6.82 -2.16 1.45
CA PHE A 36 -6.62 -2.08 0.02
C PHE A 36 -7.94 -2.28 -0.73
N GLU A 37 -8.76 -3.25 -0.35
CA GLU A 37 -10.08 -3.46 -0.95
C GLU A 37 -10.98 -2.22 -0.85
N GLN A 38 -10.99 -1.55 0.30
CA GLN A 38 -11.85 -0.38 0.56
C GLN A 38 -11.28 0.94 0.02
N CYS A 39 -9.96 1.09 -0.02
CA CYS A 39 -9.29 2.35 -0.29
C CYS A 39 -8.50 2.40 -1.60
N GLN A 40 -8.33 1.28 -2.32
CA GLN A 40 -7.46 1.19 -3.50
C GLN A 40 -7.75 2.27 -4.54
N GLU A 41 -9.03 2.64 -4.74
CA GLU A 41 -9.43 3.62 -5.75
C GLU A 41 -8.81 4.99 -5.47
N PHE A 42 -8.78 5.43 -4.22
CA PHE A 42 -8.23 6.73 -3.80
C PHE A 42 -6.69 6.77 -3.90
N TYR A 43 -6.04 5.61 -3.84
CA TYR A 43 -4.58 5.48 -3.96
C TYR A 43 -4.09 5.47 -5.40
N ARG A 44 -4.97 5.28 -6.38
CA ARG A 44 -4.57 5.29 -7.80
C ARG A 44 -4.18 6.71 -8.23
N PRO A 45 -3.26 6.85 -9.20
CA PRO A 45 -2.90 8.17 -9.75
C PRO A 45 -4.12 8.99 -10.21
N ASP A 46 -5.07 8.32 -10.86
CA ASP A 46 -6.31 8.84 -11.44
C ASP A 46 -7.54 8.72 -10.51
N GLY A 47 -7.31 8.37 -9.24
CA GLY A 47 -8.37 8.19 -8.26
C GLY A 47 -9.03 9.50 -7.78
N PRO A 48 -10.19 9.41 -7.11
CA PRO A 48 -10.76 10.53 -6.38
C PRO A 48 -9.82 11.00 -5.26
N THR A 49 -9.82 12.32 -5.01
CA THR A 49 -8.94 12.95 -4.00
C THR A 49 -9.55 12.89 -2.61
N GLU A 50 -10.87 12.90 -2.50
CA GLU A 50 -11.58 12.81 -1.23
C GLU A 50 -11.87 11.34 -0.90
N PRO A 51 -11.38 10.82 0.24
CA PRO A 51 -11.66 9.45 0.63
C PRO A 51 -13.11 9.25 1.05
N SER A 52 -13.63 8.04 0.81
CA SER A 52 -14.95 7.68 1.33
C SER A 52 -14.95 7.56 2.86
N PRO A 53 -16.09 7.81 3.53
CA PRO A 53 -16.25 7.55 4.95
C PRO A 53 -15.88 6.11 5.34
N GLU A 54 -16.19 5.15 4.48
CA GLU A 54 -15.90 3.72 4.64
C GLU A 54 -14.40 3.46 4.60
N CYS A 55 -13.67 4.06 3.64
CA CYS A 55 -12.20 3.95 3.59
C CYS A 55 -11.56 4.56 4.85
N CYS A 56 -12.04 5.73 5.28
CA CYS A 56 -11.51 6.34 6.50
C CYS A 56 -11.88 5.57 7.78
N ALA A 57 -13.05 4.93 7.84
CA ALA A 57 -13.41 4.05 8.95
C ALA A 57 -12.44 2.86 9.02
N GLU A 58 -12.24 2.17 7.90
CA GLU A 58 -11.31 1.05 7.80
C GLU A 58 -9.90 1.48 8.23
N LEU A 59 -9.37 2.58 7.70
CA LEU A 59 -8.03 3.07 8.06
C LEU A 59 -7.86 3.36 9.56
N ARG A 60 -8.90 3.85 10.24
CA ARG A 60 -8.85 4.19 11.67
C ARG A 60 -9.05 2.98 12.58
N GLU A 61 -9.81 2.00 12.12
CA GLU A 61 -10.07 0.76 12.86
C GLU A 61 -8.86 -0.17 12.86
N GLN A 62 -8.05 -0.11 11.80
CA GLN A 62 -6.86 -0.93 11.66
C GLN A 62 -5.68 -0.35 12.46
N ASN A 63 -5.23 -1.07 13.48
CA ASN A 63 -4.03 -0.71 14.25
C ASN A 63 -2.75 -1.12 13.49
N ILE A 64 -2.39 -0.33 12.49
CA ILE A 64 -1.26 -0.59 11.60
C ILE A 64 0.01 0.06 12.09
N ASP A 65 1.08 -0.71 12.11
CA ASP A 65 2.44 -0.19 12.23
C ASP A 65 2.80 0.55 10.94
N GLN A 66 2.87 1.89 11.06
CA GLN A 66 3.06 2.77 9.91
C GLN A 66 4.40 2.55 9.22
N GLN A 67 5.47 2.28 9.98
CA GLN A 67 6.80 2.03 9.42
C GLN A 67 6.81 0.71 8.63
N CYS A 68 6.23 -0.36 9.17
CA CYS A 68 6.11 -1.63 8.47
C CYS A 68 5.27 -1.51 7.20
N ALA A 69 4.11 -0.83 7.25
CA ALA A 69 3.27 -0.66 6.07
C ALA A 69 3.98 0.18 4.98
N CYS A 70 4.67 1.24 5.41
CA CYS A 70 5.54 2.08 4.59
C CYS A 70 6.62 1.26 3.88
N ASP A 71 7.37 0.45 4.63
CA ASP A 71 8.43 -0.42 4.08
C ASP A 71 7.86 -1.54 3.20
N TYR A 72 6.71 -2.10 3.57
CA TYR A 72 6.03 -3.13 2.77
C TYR A 72 5.57 -2.60 1.42
N ILE A 73 4.91 -1.44 1.38
CA ILE A 73 4.44 -0.85 0.11
C ILE A 73 5.64 -0.43 -0.74
N ALA A 74 6.69 0.15 -0.13
CA ALA A 74 7.90 0.56 -0.84
C ALA A 74 8.90 -0.59 -1.10
N SER A 75 8.62 -1.82 -0.65
CA SER A 75 9.50 -2.98 -0.83
C SER A 75 9.73 -3.35 -2.31
N ARG A 76 8.90 -2.82 -3.21
CA ARG A 76 8.94 -3.09 -4.65
C ARG A 76 8.84 -1.79 -5.46
N PRO A 77 9.46 -1.75 -6.66
CA PRO A 77 9.28 -0.63 -7.59
C PRO A 77 7.81 -0.42 -7.98
N PRO A 78 7.43 0.81 -8.41
CA PRO A 78 6.07 1.08 -8.88
C PRO A 78 5.67 0.16 -10.03
N GLY A 79 4.42 -0.29 -10.03
CA GLY A 79 3.87 -1.20 -11.06
C GLY A 79 4.09 -2.69 -10.79
N ILE A 80 4.70 -3.06 -9.66
CA ILE A 80 4.88 -4.47 -9.26
C ILE A 80 4.55 -4.65 -7.78
N GLY A 81 3.93 -5.80 -7.45
CA GLY A 81 3.69 -6.20 -6.06
C GLY A 81 2.77 -5.21 -5.32
N PRO A 82 3.07 -4.87 -4.06
CA PRO A 82 2.20 -4.03 -3.25
C PRO A 82 2.12 -2.58 -3.74
N ARG A 83 3.07 -2.12 -4.56
CA ARG A 83 3.06 -0.79 -5.18
C ARG A 83 2.39 -0.76 -6.56
N ASN A 84 1.76 -1.85 -6.98
CA ASN A 84 1.12 -1.89 -8.28
C ASN A 84 -0.17 -1.04 -8.29
N GLY A 85 -0.18 0.03 -9.08
CA GLY A 85 -1.33 0.94 -9.16
C GLY A 85 -1.51 1.86 -7.96
N ILE A 86 -0.49 1.98 -7.08
CA ILE A 86 -0.50 2.86 -5.90
C ILE A 86 0.43 4.05 -6.14
N GLU A 87 -0.09 5.27 -5.97
CA GLU A 87 0.68 6.51 -5.91
C GLU A 87 0.90 6.89 -4.44
N LEU A 88 2.17 6.93 -4.00
CA LEU A 88 2.50 7.04 -2.58
C LEU A 88 2.14 8.42 -1.99
N ASN A 89 2.27 9.51 -2.75
CA ASN A 89 1.88 10.82 -2.23
C ASN A 89 0.38 10.89 -1.96
N ARG A 90 -0.44 10.28 -2.81
CA ARG A 90 -1.88 10.12 -2.64
C ARG A 90 -2.21 9.23 -1.47
N THR A 91 -1.51 8.10 -1.27
CA THR A 91 -1.70 7.28 -0.08
C THR A 91 -1.45 8.07 1.21
N VAL A 92 -0.38 8.86 1.26
CA VAL A 92 -0.09 9.77 2.38
C VAL A 92 -1.18 10.83 2.53
N PHE A 93 -1.62 11.44 1.44
CA PHE A 93 -2.68 12.46 1.45
C PHE A 93 -3.99 11.91 1.99
N VAL A 94 -4.47 10.79 1.44
CA VAL A 94 -5.70 10.11 1.84
C VAL A 94 -5.63 9.71 3.32
N SER A 95 -4.52 9.13 3.76
CA SER A 95 -4.34 8.73 5.16
C SER A 95 -4.45 9.93 6.10
N ARG A 96 -3.76 11.04 5.77
CA ARG A 96 -3.84 12.30 6.54
C ARG A 96 -5.24 12.92 6.49
N ALA A 97 -5.92 12.87 5.35
CA ALA A 97 -7.30 13.34 5.20
C ALA A 97 -8.28 12.56 6.08
N CYS A 98 -8.03 11.26 6.28
CA CYS A 98 -8.76 10.42 7.23
C CYS A 98 -8.37 10.62 8.70
N GLY A 99 -7.45 11.55 9.01
CA GLY A 99 -7.00 11.84 10.37
C GLY A 99 -5.92 10.89 10.90
N ILE A 100 -5.29 10.08 10.04
CA ILE A 100 -4.15 9.25 10.41
C ILE A 100 -2.89 10.12 10.45
N ASP A 101 -2.18 10.10 11.57
CA ASP A 101 -0.93 10.86 11.74
C ASP A 101 0.21 10.18 11.00
N VAL A 102 0.43 10.52 9.72
CA VAL A 102 1.57 10.04 8.94
C VAL A 102 2.73 11.04 9.06
N PRO A 103 3.81 10.72 9.79
CA PRO A 103 4.88 11.66 10.08
C PRO A 103 5.63 12.08 8.81
N ALA A 104 5.90 13.37 8.68
CA ALA A 104 6.75 13.89 7.62
C ALA A 104 8.20 13.39 7.80
N GLY A 105 8.90 13.13 6.69
CA GLY A 105 10.27 12.61 6.73
C GLY A 105 10.37 11.12 7.05
N LEU A 106 9.25 10.40 7.22
CA LEU A 106 9.24 8.95 7.32
C LEU A 106 9.84 8.36 6.04
N GLN A 107 10.87 7.51 6.20
CA GLN A 107 11.57 6.88 5.09
C GLN A 107 10.92 5.52 4.78
N CYS A 108 10.41 5.37 3.56
CA CYS A 108 9.81 4.14 3.02
C CYS A 108 10.65 3.66 1.84
N GLY A 109 11.72 2.89 2.10
CA GLY A 109 12.67 2.54 1.04
C GLY A 109 13.20 3.78 0.30
N ASP A 110 12.97 3.88 -1.01
CA ASP A 110 13.33 5.02 -1.86
C ASP A 110 12.39 6.23 -1.75
N PHE A 111 11.24 6.08 -1.10
CA PHE A 111 10.26 7.15 -0.89
C PHE A 111 10.47 7.83 0.46
N THR A 112 10.31 9.15 0.50
CA THR A 112 10.32 9.93 1.74
C THR A 112 8.99 10.65 1.87
N VAL A 113 8.29 10.47 2.99
CA VAL A 113 6.98 11.10 3.20
C VAL A 113 7.14 12.62 3.17
N PRO A 114 6.41 13.33 2.28
CA PRO A 114 6.56 14.77 2.15
C PRO A 114 6.04 15.53 3.38
N PRO A 115 6.60 16.73 3.65
CA PRO A 115 6.02 17.66 4.60
C PRO A 115 4.60 18.06 4.17
N TYR A 116 3.79 18.51 5.13
CA TYR A 116 2.47 19.07 4.83
C TYR A 116 2.61 20.55 4.38
N PRO A 117 1.88 21.00 3.34
CA PRO A 117 1.03 20.22 2.43
C PRO A 117 1.84 19.46 1.37
N ALA A 118 1.29 18.33 0.89
CA ALA A 118 1.95 17.47 -0.09
C ALA A 118 2.25 18.23 -1.40
N PRO A 119 3.35 17.92 -2.10
CA PRO A 119 3.72 18.60 -3.34
C PRO A 119 2.69 18.47 -4.47
N SER A 120 1.79 17.47 -4.46
CA SER A 120 0.68 17.39 -5.44
C SER A 120 -0.42 18.45 -5.22
N SER A 121 -0.45 19.10 -4.05
CA SER A 121 -1.27 20.30 -3.81
C SER A 121 -0.55 21.60 -4.20
N ALA A 122 0.75 21.53 -4.52
CA ALA A 122 1.44 22.62 -5.20
C ALA A 122 1.25 22.44 -6.71
N PRO A 123 0.91 23.50 -7.47
CA PRO A 123 0.93 23.44 -8.93
C PRO A 123 2.29 22.92 -9.40
N LEU A 124 2.29 21.88 -10.25
CA LEU A 124 3.50 21.44 -10.93
C LEU A 124 4.09 22.64 -11.68
N PRO A 125 5.40 22.96 -11.54
CA PRO A 125 6.03 23.89 -12.45
C PRO A 125 5.97 23.28 -13.85
N GLU A 126 5.25 23.93 -14.75
CA GLU A 126 5.27 23.64 -16.18
C GLU A 126 6.68 24.02 -16.69
N GLU A 127 7.47 23.02 -17.10
CA GLU A 127 8.65 23.19 -17.96
C GLU A 127 8.37 22.58 -19.34
#